data_AF-A0A8X7TRN9-F1
#
_entry.id   AF-A0A8X7TRN9-F1
#
_cell.length_a   1.000
_cell.length_b   1.000
_cell.length_c   1.000
_cell.angle_alpha   90.00
_cell.angle_beta   90.00
_cell.angle_gamma   90.00
#
_symmetry.space_group_name_H-M   'P 1'
#
loop_
_entity.id
_entity.type
_entity.pdbx_description
1 polymer ?
#
loop_
_entity_poly.entity_id
_entity_poly.type
_entity_poly.pdbx_seq_one_letter_code
_entity_poly.pdbx_strand_id
1 'polypeptide(L)'
;MSSKITSHPSLQQRGFNEVHDIEEFVKVGKSVRGCPYYAAWSLAENAELIFCPYSYIVNPVIRAGVEVDLKGAIIIFDEAHNMEDIAREAGSVNLDEETLFSI
;
A
#
# COMPACT_ATOMS: atom_id res chain seq x y z
N MET A 1 14.99 -1.96 9.64
CA MET A 1 14.53 -3.37 9.50
C MET A 1 14.05 -3.70 8.08
N SER A 2 13.52 -2.74 7.30
CA SER A 2 13.15 -2.92 5.88
C SER A 2 14.33 -3.29 4.97
N SER A 3 15.53 -2.74 5.24
CA SER A 3 16.74 -2.92 4.41
C SER A 3 17.16 -4.37 4.14
N LYS A 4 16.79 -5.33 5.00
CA LYS A 4 17.12 -6.74 4.83
C LYS A 4 16.31 -7.42 3.72
N ILE A 5 15.08 -6.96 3.49
CA ILE A 5 14.20 -7.47 2.43
C ILE A 5 14.59 -6.82 1.11
N THR A 6 14.71 -5.49 1.08
CA THR A 6 15.05 -4.75 -0.15
C THR A 6 16.43 -5.12 -0.70
N SER A 7 17.35 -5.57 0.15
CA SER A 7 18.66 -6.08 -0.26
C SER A 7 18.68 -7.57 -0.63
N HIS A 8 17.55 -8.28 -0.57
CA HIS A 8 17.54 -9.71 -0.83
C HIS A 8 17.73 -9.99 -2.33
N PRO A 9 18.58 -10.94 -2.74
CA PRO A 9 18.89 -11.18 -4.15
C PRO A 9 17.69 -11.52 -5.04
N SER A 10 16.61 -12.09 -4.49
CA SER A 10 15.39 -12.36 -5.25
C SER A 10 14.58 -11.09 -5.56
N LEU A 11 14.77 -10.03 -4.78
CA LEU A 11 14.17 -8.72 -5.01
C LEU A 11 15.19 -7.74 -5.64
N GLN A 12 16.45 -8.16 -5.83
CA GLN A 12 17.45 -7.39 -6.54
C GLN A 12 17.39 -7.72 -8.02
N GLN A 13 17.15 -6.68 -8.81
CA GLN A 13 17.13 -6.68 -10.28
C GLN A 13 18.32 -7.45 -10.87
N ARG A 14 18.11 -8.73 -11.19
CA ARG A 14 18.99 -9.51 -12.06
C ARG A 14 18.25 -9.86 -13.34
N GLY A 15 18.05 -8.84 -14.17
CA GLY A 15 18.02 -9.04 -15.63
C GLY A 15 16.67 -8.86 -16.33
N PHE A 16 15.53 -8.92 -15.64
CA PHE A 16 14.23 -8.54 -16.20
C PHE A 16 13.35 -7.96 -15.09
N ASN A 17 12.49 -7.00 -15.45
CA ASN A 17 11.49 -6.37 -14.60
C ASN A 17 10.49 -7.42 -14.08
N GLU A 18 10.88 -8.22 -13.08
CA GLU A 18 9.95 -9.13 -12.43
C GLU A 18 8.96 -8.32 -11.60
N VAL A 19 7.67 -8.55 -11.87
CA VAL A 19 6.57 -7.96 -11.10
C VAL A 19 6.54 -8.69 -9.76
N HIS A 20 6.82 -7.96 -8.69
CA HIS A 20 6.74 -8.51 -7.34
C HIS A 20 5.31 -8.44 -6.82
N ASP A 21 4.78 -9.58 -6.39
CA ASP A 21 3.51 -9.66 -5.68
C ASP A 21 3.72 -9.61 -4.15
N ILE A 22 2.61 -9.50 -3.42
CA ILE A 22 2.66 -9.41 -1.96
C ILE A 22 3.13 -10.73 -1.32
N GLU A 23 2.83 -11.85 -1.96
CA GLU A 23 3.21 -13.20 -1.54
C GLU A 23 4.74 -13.36 -1.52
N GLU A 24 5.43 -12.82 -2.51
CA GLU A 24 6.89 -12.81 -2.58
C GLU A 24 7.50 -12.00 -1.44
N PHE A 25 6.96 -10.80 -1.16
CA PHE A 25 7.43 -10.00 -0.03
C PHE A 25 7.27 -10.72 1.31
N VAL A 26 6.17 -11.44 1.51
CA VAL A 26 5.95 -12.24 2.71
C VAL A 26 6.96 -13.38 2.81
N LYS A 27 7.24 -14.07 1.70
CA LYS A 27 8.21 -15.17 1.64
C LYS A 27 9.62 -14.68 1.99
N VAL A 28 10.07 -13.58 1.39
CA VAL A 28 11.38 -12.98 1.66
C VAL A 28 11.43 -12.43 3.08
N GLY A 29 10.39 -11.74 3.55
CA GLY A 29 10.35 -11.21 4.91
C GLY A 29 10.49 -12.30 5.97
N LYS A 30 9.88 -13.47 5.75
CA LYS A 30 10.06 -14.64 6.62
C LYS A 30 11.49 -15.18 6.61
N SER A 31 12.16 -15.24 5.46
CA SER A 31 13.53 -15.78 5.37
C SER A 31 14.57 -14.87 6.03
N VAL A 32 14.43 -13.54 5.88
CA VAL A 32 15.41 -12.56 6.41
C VAL A 32 15.01 -11.94 7.75
N ARG A 33 13.88 -12.36 8.32
CA ARG A 33 13.25 -11.76 9.52
C ARG A 33 13.06 -10.24 9.35
N GLY A 34 12.55 -9.84 8.20
CA GLY A 34 12.18 -8.45 7.89
C GLY A 34 10.67 -8.25 7.89
N CYS A 35 10.23 -6.99 7.88
CA CYS A 35 8.82 -6.65 7.77
C CYS A 35 8.42 -6.39 6.30
N PRO A 36 7.58 -7.25 5.68
CA PRO A 36 7.15 -7.09 4.28
C PRO A 36 6.44 -5.76 4.03
N TYR A 37 5.63 -5.30 4.98
CA TYR A 37 4.86 -4.06 4.88
C TYR A 37 5.77 -2.85 4.65
N TYR A 38 6.78 -2.64 5.50
CA TYR A 38 7.75 -1.55 5.32
C TYR A 38 8.70 -1.75 4.14
N ALA A 39 8.90 -2.99 3.69
CA ALA A 39 9.67 -3.26 2.48
C ALA A 39 8.92 -2.86 1.22
N ALA A 40 7.62 -3.17 1.14
CA ALA A 40 6.76 -2.77 0.02
C ALA A 40 6.73 -1.24 -0.15
N TRP A 41 6.63 -0.48 0.93
CA TRP A 41 6.69 0.99 0.88
C TRP A 41 8.04 1.52 0.39
N SER A 42 9.14 0.98 0.92
CA SER A 42 10.48 1.38 0.47
C SER A 42 10.75 1.05 -0.99
N LEU A 43 10.19 -0.03 -1.52
CA LEU A 43 10.27 -0.37 -2.94
C LEU A 43 9.35 0.51 -3.79
N ALA A 44 8.17 0.86 -3.28
CA ALA A 44 7.20 1.72 -3.98
C ALA A 44 7.76 3.12 -4.26
N GLU A 45 8.63 3.68 -3.42
CA GLU A 45 9.30 4.97 -3.67
C GLU A 45 10.09 5.01 -4.99
N ASN A 46 10.58 3.86 -5.46
CA ASN A 46 11.41 3.76 -6.66
C ASN A 46 10.71 2.98 -7.79
N ALA A 47 9.41 2.67 -7.63
CA ALA A 47 8.65 1.90 -8.60
C ALA A 47 8.09 2.79 -9.72
N GLU A 48 8.08 2.26 -10.94
CA GLU A 48 7.48 2.94 -12.10
C GLU A 48 5.96 2.73 -12.18
N LEU A 49 5.46 1.63 -11.61
CA LEU A 49 4.05 1.26 -11.58
C LEU A 49 3.71 0.68 -10.20
N ILE A 50 2.66 1.21 -9.60
CA ILE A 50 2.18 0.80 -8.27
C ILE A 50 0.72 0.40 -8.39
N PHE A 51 0.42 -0.83 -8.01
CA PHE A 51 -0.95 -1.27 -7.77
C PHE A 51 -1.29 -1.02 -6.30
N CYS A 52 -2.34 -0.24 -6.05
CA CYS A 52 -2.79 0.02 -4.68
C CYS A 52 -4.32 0.10 -4.59
N PRO A 53 -4.90 -0.18 -3.41
CA PRO A 53 -6.31 0.02 -3.18
C PRO A 53 -6.70 1.49 -3.27
N TYR A 54 -7.96 1.77 -3.62
CA TYR A 54 -8.49 3.14 -3.71
C TYR A 54 -8.30 3.94 -2.42
N SER A 55 -8.44 3.28 -1.27
CA SER A 55 -8.35 3.91 0.04
C SER A 55 -7.01 4.60 0.29
N TYR A 56 -5.93 4.16 -0.36
CA TYR A 56 -4.61 4.79 -0.24
C TYR A 56 -4.54 6.14 -0.96
N ILE A 57 -5.49 6.41 -1.86
CA ILE A 57 -5.60 7.64 -2.61
C ILE A 57 -6.70 8.54 -2.04
N VAL A 58 -7.88 7.97 -1.74
CA VAL A 58 -9.09 8.75 -1.45
C VAL A 58 -9.37 8.95 0.04
N ASN A 59 -8.92 8.05 0.92
CA ASN A 59 -9.15 8.20 2.35
C ASN A 59 -8.06 9.09 2.98
N PRO A 60 -8.39 10.28 3.51
CA PRO A 60 -7.39 11.22 4.00
C PRO A 60 -6.62 10.71 5.22
N VAL A 61 -7.25 9.89 6.07
CA VAL A 61 -6.62 9.32 7.26
C VAL A 61 -5.58 8.28 6.86
N ILE A 62 -5.93 7.40 5.92
CA ILE A 62 -5.00 6.38 5.42
C ILE A 62 -3.88 7.01 4.61
N ARG A 63 -4.22 7.95 3.71
CA ARG A 63 -3.25 8.67 2.86
C ARG A 63 -2.18 9.38 3.67
N ALA A 64 -2.52 9.93 4.84
CA ALA A 64 -1.56 10.58 5.73
C ALA A 64 -0.47 9.64 6.26
N GLY A 65 -0.72 8.32 6.30
CA GLY A 65 0.26 7.29 6.67
C GLY A 65 0.99 6.64 5.49
N VAL A 66 0.65 7.01 4.25
CA VAL A 66 1.27 6.46 3.04
C VAL A 66 2.46 7.31 2.62
N GLU A 67 3.64 6.69 2.51
CA GLU A 67 4.92 7.39 2.23
C GLU A 67 5.16 7.73 0.75
N VAL A 68 4.30 7.25 -0.17
CA VAL A 68 4.44 7.47 -1.62
C VAL A 68 3.93 8.85 -2.02
N ASP A 69 4.76 9.69 -2.64
CA ASP A 69 4.32 10.96 -3.23
C ASP A 69 3.61 10.73 -4.58
N LEU A 70 2.46 11.39 -4.77
CA LEU A 70 1.68 11.32 -6.01
C LEU A 70 1.94 12.53 -6.92
N LYS A 71 2.77 13.49 -6.50
CA LYS A 71 3.06 14.68 -7.29
C LYS A 71 3.70 14.30 -8.64
N GLY A 72 3.00 14.63 -9.72
CA GLY A 72 3.44 14.32 -11.08
C GLY A 72 3.13 12.87 -11.53
N ALA A 73 2.50 12.07 -10.68
CA ALA A 73 2.04 10.74 -11.04
C ALA A 73 0.75 10.78 -11.89
N ILE A 74 0.58 9.79 -12.76
CA ILE A 74 -0.68 9.52 -13.45
C ILE A 74 -1.44 8.50 -12.61
N ILE A 75 -2.65 8.86 -12.18
CA ILE A 75 -3.51 7.98 -11.38
C ILE A 75 -4.57 7.38 -12.30
N ILE A 76 -4.67 6.05 -12.30
CA ILE A 76 -5.65 5.29 -13.07
C ILE A 76 -6.57 4.58 -12.08
N PHE A 77 -7.85 4.92 -12.11
CA PHE A 77 -8.87 4.18 -11.37
C PHE A 77 -9.48 3.13 -12.27
N ASP A 78 -9.17 1.86 -11.99
CA ASP A 78 -9.77 0.72 -12.66
C ASP A 78 -11.11 0.37 -12.03
N GLU A 79 -12.14 0.04 -12.82
CA GLU A 79 -13.51 -0.20 -12.33
C GLU A 79 -14.13 0.96 -11.52
N ALA A 80 -13.90 2.18 -11.98
CA ALA A 80 -14.25 3.44 -11.30
C ALA A 80 -15.75 3.62 -10.96
N HIS A 81 -16.63 2.72 -11.40
CA HIS A 81 -18.03 2.70 -10.96
C HIS A 81 -18.18 2.47 -9.44
N ASN A 82 -17.16 1.93 -8.76
CA ASN A 82 -17.14 1.75 -7.30
C ASN A 82 -16.65 3.00 -6.54
N MET A 83 -16.18 4.03 -7.25
CA MET A 83 -15.51 5.18 -6.64
C MET A 83 -16.41 5.96 -5.68
N GLU A 84 -17.67 6.18 -6.05
CA GLU A 84 -18.62 6.96 -5.25
C GLU A 84 -18.82 6.36 -3.86
N ASP A 85 -19.08 5.05 -3.79
CA ASP A 85 -19.29 4.35 -2.53
C ASP A 85 -18.05 4.38 -1.65
N ILE A 86 -16.86 4.19 -2.24
CA ILE A 86 -15.59 4.20 -1.49
C ILE A 86 -15.30 5.61 -0.94
N ALA A 87 -15.55 6.66 -1.72
CA ALA A 87 -15.39 8.03 -1.26
C ALA A 87 -16.40 8.38 -0.15
N ARG A 88 -17.66 7.94 -0.29
CA ARG A 88 -18.70 8.11 0.72
C ARG A 88 -18.32 7.43 2.03
N GLU A 89 -17.84 6.19 1.96
CA GLU A 89 -17.40 5.44 3.14
C GLU A 89 -16.19 6.10 3.81
N ALA A 90 -15.19 6.55 3.02
CA ALA A 90 -14.00 7.23 3.55
C ALA A 90 -14.32 8.55 4.28
N GLY A 91 -15.42 9.21 3.95
CA GLY A 91 -15.91 10.43 4.59
C GLY A 91 -16.99 10.20 5.66
N SER A 92 -17.42 8.95 5.87
CA SER A 92 -18.49 8.61 6.81
C SER A 92 -17.92 7.97 8.07
N VAL A 93 -18.69 8.05 9.17
CA VAL A 93 -18.43 7.30 10.40
C VAL A 93 -19.76 6.71 10.86
N ASN A 94 -19.74 5.44 11.26
CA ASN A 94 -20.89 4.77 11.85
C ASN A 94 -20.77 4.81 13.36
N LEU A 95 -21.81 5.27 14.04
CA LEU A 95 -21.88 5.38 15.50
C LEU A 95 -23.08 4.56 15.98
N ASP A 96 -22.81 3.54 16.77
CA ASP A 96 -23.84 2.77 17.50
C ASP A 96 -23.86 3.16 18.98
N GLU A 97 -24.88 2.68 19.72
CA GLU A 97 -25.03 2.98 21.15
C GLU A 97 -23.81 2.50 21.96
N GLU A 98 -23.22 1.35 21.62
CA GLU A 98 -22.03 0.83 22.30
C GLU A 98 -20.82 1.76 22.11
N THR A 99 -20.59 2.25 20.89
CA THR A 99 -19.55 3.23 20.58
C THR A 99 -19.81 4.57 21.29
N LEU A 100 -21.09 4.97 21.42
CA LEU A 100 -21.45 6.23 22.06
C LEU A 100 -21.27 6.20 23.59
N PHE A 101 -21.56 5.07 24.24
CA PHE A 101 -21.46 4.90 25.69
C PHE A 101 -20.10 4.39 26.17
N SER A 102 -19.17 4.08 25.26
CA SER A 102 -17.79 3.66 25.57
C SER A 102 -16.75 4.78 25.58
N ILE A 103 -17.17 6.03 25.28
CA ILE A 103 -16.38 7.26 25.42
C ILE A 103 -16.61 7.86 26.80
#